data_AF-A0A3C0Z4G8-F1
#
_entry.id   AF-A0A3C0Z4G8-F1
#
_cell.length_a   1.000
_cell.length_b   1.000
_cell.length_c   1.000
_cell.angle_alpha   90.00
_cell.angle_beta   90.00
_cell.angle_gamma   90.00
#
_symmetry.space_group_name_H-M   'P 1'
#
loop_
_entity.id
_entity.type
_entity.pdbx_description
1 polymer ?
#
loop_
_entity_poly.entity_id
_entity_poly.type
_entity_poly.pdbx_seq_one_letter_code
_entity_poly.pdbx_strand_id
1 'polypeptide(L)'
;MPELVGEEVPYKNEASQDVTQLLTTHNEAKVFLAAWQKSNIVALSKAAGVNTKVTVLAPTDNALKQVGITLETIQKMTTEEAADFVQFYSFLGDLNQIKLGKYSLMVRSMLKNQNYRVP
;
A
#
# COMPACT_ATOMS: atom_id res chain seq x y z
N MET A 1 3.02 -6.92 -45.27
CA MET A 1 2.57 -7.45 -43.96
C MET A 1 1.09 -7.13 -43.86
N PRO A 2 0.18 -8.10 -43.63
CA PRO A 2 -1.23 -7.81 -43.55
C PRO A 2 -1.53 -6.99 -42.29
N GLU A 3 -2.57 -6.16 -42.34
CA GLU A 3 -3.02 -5.36 -41.20
C GLU A 3 -3.48 -6.28 -40.07
N LEU A 4 -3.07 -5.98 -38.84
CA LEU A 4 -3.49 -6.73 -37.65
C LEU A 4 -4.98 -6.48 -37.41
N VAL A 5 -5.83 -7.39 -37.86
CA VAL A 5 -7.27 -7.39 -37.55
C VAL A 5 -7.46 -8.13 -36.22
N GLY A 6 -7.45 -7.39 -35.13
CA GLY A 6 -7.91 -7.86 -33.83
C GLY A 6 -8.98 -6.90 -33.31
N GLU A 7 -10.17 -7.41 -33.00
CA GLU A 7 -11.17 -6.61 -32.28
C GLU A 7 -10.63 -6.21 -30.92
N GLU A 8 -10.79 -4.94 -30.56
CA GLU A 8 -10.41 -4.42 -29.25
C GLU A 8 -11.28 -5.11 -28.18
N VAL A 9 -10.66 -6.00 -27.39
CA VAL A 9 -11.36 -6.65 -26.27
C VAL A 9 -11.78 -5.55 -25.30
N PRO A 10 -13.08 -5.44 -24.94
CA PRO A 10 -13.53 -4.37 -24.05
C PRO A 10 -12.91 -4.55 -22.66
N TYR A 11 -11.83 -3.81 -22.40
CA TYR A 11 -11.22 -3.73 -21.09
C TYR A 11 -12.19 -3.05 -20.13
N LYS A 12 -12.76 -3.82 -19.21
CA LYS A 12 -13.50 -3.29 -18.07
C LYS A 12 -12.52 -3.08 -16.94
N ASN A 13 -12.33 -1.83 -16.55
CA ASN A 13 -11.61 -1.53 -15.32
C ASN A 13 -12.49 -2.00 -14.15
N GLU A 14 -12.14 -3.14 -13.55
CA GLU A 14 -12.87 -3.70 -12.40
C GLU A 14 -12.53 -2.98 -11.09
N ALA A 15 -11.51 -2.11 -11.07
CA ALA A 15 -11.18 -1.31 -9.89
C ALA A 15 -12.13 -0.10 -9.79
N SER A 16 -13.13 -0.21 -8.92
CA SER A 16 -14.13 0.84 -8.70
C SER A 16 -13.67 1.97 -7.76
N GLN A 17 -12.61 1.74 -6.97
CA GLN A 17 -12.14 2.68 -5.93
C GLN A 17 -10.61 2.64 -5.77
N ASP A 18 -10.01 3.81 -5.51
CA ASP A 18 -8.59 3.94 -5.13
C ASP A 18 -8.37 3.65 -3.64
N VAL A 19 -7.17 3.21 -3.26
CA VAL A 19 -6.77 2.96 -1.85
C VAL A 19 -7.06 4.17 -0.95
N THR A 20 -6.85 5.38 -1.46
CA THR A 20 -7.14 6.62 -0.74
C THR A 20 -8.63 6.77 -0.45
N GLN A 21 -9.50 6.39 -1.40
CA GLN A 21 -10.95 6.42 -1.22
C GLN A 21 -11.42 5.35 -0.23
N LEU A 22 -10.82 4.16 -0.28
CA LEU A 22 -11.07 3.09 0.68
C LEU A 22 -10.69 3.53 2.09
N LEU A 23 -9.47 4.03 2.30
CA LEU A 23 -9.01 4.52 3.61
C LEU A 23 -9.86 5.68 4.14
N THR A 24 -10.39 6.53 3.25
CA THR A 24 -11.31 7.62 3.65
C THR A 24 -12.67 7.09 4.10
N THR A 25 -13.11 5.96 3.55
CA THR A 25 -14.38 5.31 3.92
C THR A 25 -14.29 4.58 5.27
N HIS A 26 -13.08 4.11 5.63
CA HIS A 26 -12.79 3.40 6.88
C HIS A 26 -12.35 4.37 7.99
N ASN A 27 -13.32 4.87 8.77
CA ASN A 27 -13.12 5.83 9.85
C ASN A 27 -12.18 5.36 10.97
N GLU A 28 -11.96 4.06 11.08
CA GLU A 28 -11.06 3.42 12.02
C GLU A 28 -9.57 3.53 11.64
N ALA A 29 -9.22 4.04 10.46
CA ALA A 29 -7.85 4.12 9.96
C ALA A 29 -7.36 5.57 9.72
N LYS A 30 -7.90 6.55 10.45
CA LYS A 30 -7.60 7.99 10.22
C LYS A 30 -6.15 8.35 10.45
N VAL A 31 -5.51 7.77 11.47
CA VAL A 31 -4.09 8.00 11.77
C VAL A 31 -3.24 7.46 10.62
N PHE A 32 -3.58 6.27 10.11
CA PHE A 32 -2.88 5.69 8.96
C PHE A 32 -3.14 6.46 7.67
N LEU A 33 -4.37 6.94 7.44
CA LEU A 33 -4.70 7.81 6.31
C LEU A 33 -3.88 9.10 6.33
N ALA A 34 -3.69 9.72 7.49
CA ALA A 34 -2.84 10.91 7.62
C ALA A 34 -1.38 10.62 7.21
N ALA A 35 -0.85 9.45 7.58
CA ALA A 35 0.49 9.03 7.16
C ALA A 35 0.55 8.76 5.65
N TRP A 36 -0.49 8.10 5.10
CA TRP A 36 -0.65 7.85 3.67
C TRP A 36 -0.65 9.16 2.86
N GLN A 37 -1.46 10.13 3.26
CA GLN A 37 -1.56 11.44 2.60
C GLN A 37 -0.28 12.27 2.71
N LYS A 38 0.41 12.18 3.85
CA LYS A 38 1.69 12.85 4.06
C LYS A 38 2.83 12.19 3.29
N SER A 39 2.73 10.90 3.04
CA SER A 39 3.72 10.13 2.31
C SER A 39 3.63 10.34 0.80
N ASN A 40 4.78 10.21 0.12
CA ASN A 40 4.82 10.16 -1.35
C ASN A 40 4.56 8.74 -1.90
N ILE A 41 3.83 7.88 -1.16
CA ILE A 41 3.67 6.45 -1.48
C ILE A 41 2.99 6.20 -2.82
N VAL A 42 2.05 7.06 -3.23
CA VAL A 42 1.34 6.93 -4.51
C VAL A 42 2.33 7.08 -5.67
N ALA A 43 3.24 8.05 -5.58
CA ALA A 43 4.29 8.24 -6.58
C ALA A 43 5.28 7.06 -6.59
N LEU A 44 5.65 6.56 -5.41
CA LEU A 44 6.55 5.40 -5.26
C LEU A 44 5.93 4.10 -5.80
N SER A 45 4.63 3.91 -5.59
CA SER A 45 3.88 2.75 -6.11
C SER A 45 3.77 2.80 -7.63
N LYS A 46 3.52 3.97 -8.22
CA LYS A 46 3.54 4.17 -9.67
C LYS A 46 4.93 3.93 -10.28
N ALA A 47 5.99 4.36 -9.59
CA ALA A 47 7.37 4.10 -10.00
C ALA A 47 7.73 2.60 -9.97
N ALA A 48 7.09 1.82 -9.11
CA ALA A 48 7.25 0.36 -9.05
C ALA A 48 6.55 -0.39 -10.21
N GLY A 49 5.76 0.30 -11.04
CA GLY A 49 5.12 -0.24 -12.24
C GLY A 49 3.60 -0.12 -12.24
N VAL A 50 3.02 0.24 -13.39
CA VAL A 50 1.58 0.45 -13.58
C VAL A 50 0.72 -0.81 -13.43
N ASN A 51 1.32 -2.00 -13.58
CA ASN A 51 0.64 -3.29 -13.43
C ASN A 51 0.97 -3.98 -12.09
N THR A 52 1.60 -3.25 -11.17
CA THR A 52 2.06 -3.80 -9.90
C THR A 52 0.90 -3.82 -8.90
N LYS A 53 0.53 -5.01 -8.45
CA LYS A 53 -0.44 -5.16 -7.36
C LYS A 53 0.23 -4.83 -6.04
N VAL A 54 -0.43 -4.04 -5.20
CA VAL A 54 0.05 -3.70 -3.85
C VAL A 54 -1.05 -4.07 -2.87
N THR A 55 -0.68 -4.75 -1.79
CA THR A 55 -1.56 -4.98 -0.64
C THR A 55 -1.13 -4.07 0.51
N VAL A 56 -2.08 -3.34 1.09
CA VAL A 56 -1.84 -2.43 2.22
C VAL A 56 -2.53 -2.97 3.46
N LEU A 57 -1.76 -3.24 4.50
CA LEU A 57 -2.27 -3.65 5.81
C LEU A 57 -2.44 -2.41 6.69
N ALA A 58 -3.54 -1.69 6.51
CA ALA A 58 -3.81 -0.46 7.26
C ALA A 58 -4.19 -0.78 8.72
N PRO A 59 -3.34 -0.47 9.72
CA PRO A 59 -3.68 -0.62 11.12
C PRO A 59 -4.81 0.33 11.52
N THR A 60 -5.62 -0.11 12.49
CA THR A 60 -6.65 0.75 13.08
C THR A 60 -6.03 1.76 14.05
N ASP A 61 -6.70 2.89 14.25
CA ASP A 61 -6.33 3.94 15.19
C ASP A 61 -6.18 3.39 16.62
N ASN A 62 -6.97 2.39 17.00
CA ASN A 62 -6.85 1.77 18.32
C ASN A 62 -5.53 0.98 18.45
N ALA A 63 -5.15 0.21 17.43
CA ALA A 63 -3.88 -0.51 17.41
C ALA A 63 -2.69 0.46 17.46
N LEU A 64 -2.76 1.57 16.72
CA LEU A 64 -1.72 2.60 16.71
C LEU A 64 -1.62 3.34 18.06
N LYS A 65 -2.75 3.66 18.69
CA LYS A 65 -2.77 4.31 20.02
C LYS A 65 -2.11 3.45 21.10
N GLN A 66 -2.26 2.13 21.05
CA GLN A 66 -1.63 1.22 22.02
C GLN A 66 -0.10 1.27 21.99
N VAL A 67 0.49 1.64 20.85
CA VAL A 67 1.93 1.81 20.68
C VAL A 67 2.36 3.29 20.69
N GLY A 68 1.46 4.20 21.10
CA GLY A 68 1.76 5.63 21.23
C GLY A 68 1.81 6.40 19.90
N ILE A 69 1.35 5.82 18.79
CA ILE A 69 1.28 6.50 17.50
C ILE A 69 -0.08 7.18 17.38
N THR A 70 -0.08 8.51 17.29
CA THR A 70 -1.28 9.34 17.13
C THR A 70 -1.14 10.26 15.92
N LEU A 71 -2.19 11.02 15.59
CA LEU A 71 -2.13 12.05 14.55
C LEU A 71 -1.00 13.06 14.78
N GLU A 72 -0.75 13.45 16.04
CA GLU A 72 0.34 14.37 16.38
C GLU A 72 1.72 13.76 16.07
N THR A 73 1.88 12.47 16.33
CA THR A 73 3.11 11.73 15.98
C THR A 73 3.33 11.79 14.47
N ILE A 74 2.31 11.50 13.67
CA ILE A 74 2.38 11.56 12.20
C ILE A 74 2.64 13.00 11.70
N GLN A 75 2.07 14.00 12.34
CA GLN A 75 2.31 15.41 11.98
C GLN A 75 3.76 15.83 12.23
N LYS A 76 4.44 15.26 13.22
CA LYS A 76 5.85 15.54 13.53
C LYS A 76 6.84 14.77 12.63
N MET A 77 6.42 13.63 12.07
CA MET A 77 7.26 12.88 11.11
C MET A 77 7.63 13.72 9.89
N THR A 78 8.77 13.46 9.28
CA THR A 78 9.09 13.95 7.93
C THR A 78 8.27 13.19 6.88
N THR A 79 8.25 13.70 5.64
CA THR A 79 7.62 13.00 4.51
C THR A 79 8.28 11.64 4.25
N GLU A 80 9.59 11.54 4.47
CA GLU A 80 10.38 10.31 4.30
C GLU A 80 10.02 9.28 5.38
N GLU A 81 9.97 9.69 6.66
CA GLU A 81 9.56 8.80 7.75
C GLU A 81 8.11 8.32 7.60
N ALA A 82 7.21 9.19 7.15
CA ALA A 82 5.83 8.81 6.85
C ALA A 82 5.77 7.82 5.68
N ALA A 83 6.61 8.00 4.65
CA ALA A 83 6.72 7.06 3.55
C ALA A 83 7.27 5.71 4.02
N ASP A 84 8.30 5.69 4.84
CA ASP A 84 8.87 4.46 5.40
C ASP A 84 7.85 3.70 6.25
N PHE A 85 7.11 4.43 7.09
CA PHE A 85 6.02 3.89 7.89
C PHE A 85 4.95 3.22 7.02
N VAL A 86 4.48 3.90 5.96
CA VAL A 86 3.46 3.35 5.06
C VAL A 86 4.02 2.18 4.25
N GLN A 87 5.27 2.26 3.79
CA GLN A 87 5.95 1.20 3.05
C GLN A 87 6.13 -0.07 3.88
N PHE A 88 6.30 0.05 5.20
CA PHE A 88 6.39 -1.10 6.10
C PHE A 88 5.08 -1.91 6.11
N TYR A 89 3.93 -1.24 6.07
CA TYR A 89 2.61 -1.86 6.02
C TYR A 89 2.13 -2.21 4.60
N SER A 90 2.95 -1.94 3.58
CA SER A 90 2.62 -2.18 2.18
C SER A 90 3.47 -3.31 1.60
N PHE A 91 2.86 -4.17 0.78
CA PHE A 91 3.51 -5.36 0.22
C PHE A 91 3.26 -5.44 -1.28
N LEU A 92 4.26 -5.91 -2.02
CA LEU A 92 4.08 -6.21 -3.43
C LEU A 92 3.34 -7.53 -3.60
N GLY A 93 2.35 -7.53 -4.50
CA GLY A 93 1.49 -8.66 -4.78
C GLY A 93 0.15 -8.57 -4.06
N ASP A 94 -0.63 -9.63 -4.27
CA ASP A 94 -1.96 -9.81 -3.70
C ASP A 94 -1.86 -10.77 -2.52
N LEU A 95 -2.13 -10.26 -1.33
CA LEU A 95 -2.27 -11.03 -0.10
C LEU A 95 -3.73 -10.97 0.34
N ASN A 96 -4.39 -12.14 0.38
CA ASN A 96 -5.78 -12.26 0.76
C ASN A 96 -5.99 -13.47 1.69
N GLN A 97 -7.18 -13.56 2.29
CA GLN A 97 -7.50 -14.62 3.26
C GLN A 97 -7.34 -16.03 2.69
N ILE A 98 -7.63 -16.23 1.39
CA ILE A 98 -7.50 -17.53 0.73
C ILE A 98 -6.03 -17.95 0.66
N LYS A 99 -5.14 -17.01 0.28
CA LYS A 99 -3.68 -17.26 0.21
C LYS A 99 -3.05 -17.47 1.58
N LEU A 100 -3.55 -16.77 2.60
CA LEU A 100 -3.08 -16.92 3.99
C LEU A 100 -3.59 -18.21 4.67
N GLY A 101 -4.64 -18.83 4.14
CA GLY A 101 -5.46 -19.80 4.87
C GLY A 101 -4.75 -21.08 5.34
N LYS A 102 -3.74 -21.60 4.63
CA LYS A 102 -3.12 -22.90 4.95
C LYS A 102 -1.64 -22.84 5.33
N TYR A 103 -0.96 -21.73 5.08
CA TYR A 103 0.49 -21.62 5.20
C TYR A 103 0.90 -20.28 5.80
N SER A 104 1.96 -20.30 6.62
CA SER A 104 2.68 -19.09 6.98
C SER A 104 3.46 -18.60 5.76
N LEU A 105 3.13 -17.40 5.28
CA LEU A 105 3.79 -16.75 4.16
C LEU A 105 4.69 -15.64 4.68
N MET A 106 6.00 -15.77 4.45
CA MET A 106 6.92 -14.66 4.64
C MET A 106 6.88 -13.77 3.40
N VAL A 107 6.45 -12.52 3.57
CA VAL A 107 6.45 -11.50 2.53
C VAL A 107 7.30 -10.32 2.98
N ARG A 108 8.03 -9.72 2.04
CA ARG A 108 8.82 -8.51 2.31
C ARG A 108 7.93 -7.28 2.11
N SER A 109 7.97 -6.37 3.07
CA SER A 109 7.38 -5.05 2.91
C SER A 109 8.03 -4.28 1.76
N MET A 110 7.38 -3.22 1.29
CA MET A 110 7.93 -2.29 0.31
C MET A 110 9.07 -1.44 0.90
N LEU A 111 9.16 -1.36 2.23
CA LEU A 111 10.24 -0.66 2.91
C LEU A 111 11.58 -1.35 2.60
N LYS A 112 12.50 -0.60 2.00
CA LYS A 112 13.84 -1.07 1.67
C LYS A 112 14.86 -0.30 2.49
N ASN A 113 15.61 -1.00 3.32
CA ASN A 113 16.80 -0.44 3.93
C ASN A 113 18.02 -0.71 3.02
N GLN A 114 18.64 0.35 2.49
CA GLN A 114 19.80 0.22 1.61
C GLN A 114 21.01 -0.42 2.31
N ASN A 115 21.11 -0.31 3.63
CA ASN A 115 22.22 -0.82 4.43
C ASN A 115 22.11 -2.32 4.74
N TYR A 116 20.94 -2.93 4.55
CA TYR A 116 20.69 -4.34 4.87
C TYR A 116 20.15 -5.10 3.66
N ARG A 117 20.84 -4.99 2.51
CA ARG A 117 20.59 -5.90 1.38
C ARG A 117 20.92 -7.33 1.82
N VAL A 118 19.89 -8.14 2.04
CA VAL A 118 20.01 -9.59 1.97
C VAL A 118 20.33 -9.95 0.51
N PRO A 119 21.40 -10.74 0.26
CA PRO A 119 21.86 -11.10 -1.07
C PRO A 119 20.77 -11.81 -1.90
#